data_AF-A0A2T2YTC7-F1
#
_entry.id   AF-A0A2T2YTC7-F1
#
_cell.length_a   1.000
_cell.length_b   1.000
_cell.length_c   1.000
_cell.angle_alpha   90.00
_cell.angle_beta   90.00
_cell.angle_gamma   90.00
#
_symmetry.space_group_name_H-M   'P 1'
#
loop_
_entity.id
_entity.type
_entity.pdbx_description
1 polymer ?
#
loop_
_entity_poly.entity_id
_entity_poly.type
_entity_poly.pdbx_seq_one_letter_code
_entity_poly.pdbx_strand_id
1 'polypeptide(L)'
;MPKLEINRKSELSREEVAERLIAIGQALAGGSEVKLGSGGDSIDIVVPERVHVELEIEVDGDETEIEIEISWRDEATGDSTI
;
A
#
# COMPACT_ATOMS: atom_id res chain seq x y z
N MET A 1 -17.80 -8.87 -2.51
CA MET A 1 -17.74 -7.46 -2.99
C MET A 1 -17.03 -7.44 -4.34
N PRO A 2 -17.34 -6.51 -5.27
CA PRO A 2 -16.58 -6.37 -6.51
C PRO A 2 -15.12 -6.00 -6.21
N LYS A 3 -14.19 -6.45 -7.05
CA LYS A 3 -12.77 -6.10 -6.95
C LYS A 3 -12.61 -4.61 -7.25
N LEU A 4 -12.00 -3.86 -6.33
CA LEU A 4 -11.49 -2.52 -6.61
C LEU A 4 -10.02 -2.66 -7.05
N GLU A 5 -9.67 -2.04 -8.17
CA GLU A 5 -8.29 -1.99 -8.66
C GLU A 5 -8.00 -0.58 -9.15
N ILE A 6 -6.94 0.03 -8.62
CA ILE A 6 -6.45 1.33 -9.05
C ILE A 6 -5.01 1.14 -9.54
N ASN A 7 -4.79 1.34 -10.84
CA ASN A 7 -3.46 1.26 -11.46
C ASN A 7 -3.12 2.61 -12.09
N ARG A 8 -2.02 3.24 -11.65
CA ARG A 8 -1.53 4.52 -12.18
C ARG A 8 -0.02 4.45 -12.34
N LYS A 9 0.47 4.72 -13.55
CA LYS A 9 1.90 4.86 -13.86
C LYS A 9 2.21 6.33 -14.10
N SER A 10 3.27 6.84 -13.47
CA SER A 10 3.75 8.22 -13.62
C SER A 10 5.25 8.29 -13.33
N GLU A 11 5.97 9.11 -14.08
CA GLU A 11 7.33 9.51 -13.71
C GLU A 11 7.28 10.59 -12.61
N LEU A 12 8.10 10.43 -11.59
CA LEU A 12 8.15 11.28 -10.40
C LEU A 12 9.59 11.56 -10.01
N SER A 13 9.82 12.69 -9.36
CA SER A 13 11.10 12.94 -8.68
C SER A 13 11.31 11.98 -7.50
N ARG A 14 12.57 11.82 -7.09
CA ARG A 14 12.93 10.98 -5.94
C ARG A 14 12.27 11.49 -4.66
N GLU A 15 12.13 12.80 -4.53
CA GLU A 15 11.49 13.49 -3.41
C GLU A 15 9.99 13.17 -3.33
N GLU A 16 9.28 13.27 -4.46
CA GLU A 16 7.85 12.92 -4.53
C GLU A 16 7.58 11.44 -4.20
N VAL A 17 8.46 10.54 -4.64
CA VAL A 17 8.37 9.11 -4.29
C VAL A 17 8.59 8.92 -2.78
N ALA A 18 9.60 9.55 -2.20
CA ALA A 18 9.89 9.44 -0.78
C ALA A 18 8.73 9.94 0.09
N GLU A 19 8.12 11.08 -0.25
CA GLU A 19 6.95 11.62 0.45
C GLU A 19 5.77 10.64 0.42
N ARG A 20 5.52 10.00 -0.72
CA ARG A 20 4.45 8.99 -0.87
C ARG A 20 4.71 7.74 -0.04
N LEU A 21 5.94 7.22 -0.06
CA LEU A 21 6.31 6.05 0.75
C LEU A 21 6.19 6.34 2.25
N ILE A 22 6.57 7.54 2.69
CA ILE A 22 6.39 7.97 4.09
C ILE A 22 4.91 8.02 4.46
N ALA A 23 4.06 8.58 3.60
CA ALA A 23 2.62 8.65 3.84
C ALA A 23 1.99 7.24 3.97
N ILE A 24 2.41 6.30 3.11
CA ILE A 24 2.00 4.88 3.23
C ILE A 24 2.46 4.31 4.57
N GLY A 25 3.73 4.49 4.93
CA GLY A 25 4.28 3.99 6.20
C GLY A 25 3.56 4.54 7.43
N GLN A 26 3.22 5.83 7.43
CA GLN A 26 2.46 6.46 8.52
C GLN A 26 1.05 5.87 8.64
N ALA A 27 0.38 5.63 7.52
CA ALA A 27 -0.95 5.06 7.52
C ALA A 27 -0.96 3.59 7.98
N LEU A 28 0.04 2.79 7.57
CA LEU A 28 0.22 1.43 8.07
C LEU A 28 0.45 1.42 9.60
N ALA A 29 1.27 2.34 10.11
CA ALA A 29 1.55 2.45 11.55
C ALA A 29 0.34 2.92 12.37
N GLY A 30 -0.54 3.74 11.79
CA GLY A 30 -1.76 4.25 12.42
C GLY A 30 -2.92 3.26 12.45
N GLY A 31 -2.84 2.15 11.71
CA GLY A 31 -3.87 1.10 11.65
C GLY A 31 -5.15 1.51 10.90
N SER A 32 -5.24 2.72 10.36
CA SER A 32 -6.39 3.20 9.58
C SER A 32 -6.06 4.48 8.82
N GLU A 33 -6.53 4.57 7.57
CA GLU A 33 -6.55 5.75 6.68
C GLU A 33 -5.24 6.01 5.89
N VAL A 34 -5.10 5.35 4.73
CA VAL A 34 -4.05 5.68 3.75
C VAL A 34 -4.58 6.70 2.73
N LYS A 35 -4.25 7.98 2.87
CA LYS A 35 -4.53 8.97 1.83
C LYS A 35 -3.48 8.90 0.72
N LEU A 36 -3.75 8.09 -0.30
CA LEU A 36 -2.93 8.01 -1.50
C LEU A 36 -3.41 9.01 -2.56
N GLY A 37 -2.84 10.22 -2.60
CA GLY A 37 -3.02 11.05 -3.81
C GLY A 37 -2.55 12.50 -3.77
N SER A 38 -1.88 12.91 -4.86
CA SER A 38 -2.03 14.27 -5.42
C SER A 38 -3.15 14.21 -6.46
N GLY A 39 -4.33 14.76 -6.13
CA GLY A 39 -5.47 14.81 -7.06
C GLY A 39 -6.86 14.53 -6.49
N GLY A 40 -7.00 14.21 -5.19
CA GLY A 40 -8.30 14.12 -4.53
C GLY A 40 -8.90 12.71 -4.43
N ASP A 41 -8.25 11.69 -4.98
CA ASP A 41 -8.63 10.30 -4.71
C ASP A 41 -8.09 9.91 -3.32
N SER A 42 -8.97 9.48 -2.44
CA SER A 42 -8.62 8.94 -1.12
C SER A 42 -9.29 7.59 -0.95
N ILE A 43 -8.55 6.61 -0.44
CA ILE A 43 -9.08 5.27 -0.16
C ILE A 43 -8.88 5.00 1.32
N ASP A 44 -9.97 4.79 2.03
CA ASP A 44 -9.92 4.37 3.42
C ASP A 44 -9.78 2.84 3.45
N ILE A 45 -8.65 2.36 3.96
CA ILE A 45 -8.37 0.93 4.12
C ILE A 45 -8.02 0.67 5.58
N VAL A 46 -8.65 -0.33 6.19
CA VAL A 46 -8.32 -0.82 7.52
C VAL A 46 -7.19 -1.82 7.39
N VAL A 47 -6.11 -1.61 8.13
CA VAL A 47 -4.91 -2.46 8.09
C VAL A 47 -4.80 -3.21 9.41
N PRO A 48 -4.71 -4.56 9.39
CA PRO A 48 -4.57 -5.34 10.62
C PRO A 48 -3.19 -5.14 11.27
N GLU A 49 -3.04 -5.55 12.53
CA GLU A 49 -1.78 -5.47 13.28
C GLU A 49 -0.63 -6.24 12.59
N ARG A 50 -0.96 -7.25 11.78
CA ARG A 50 0.01 -8.06 11.04
C ARG A 50 -0.38 -8.18 9.57
N VAL A 51 0.57 -7.89 8.70
CA VAL A 51 0.46 -8.01 7.24
C VAL A 51 1.57 -8.92 6.69
N HIS A 52 1.37 -9.43 5.48
CA HIS A 52 2.43 -10.03 4.68
C HIS A 52 3.10 -8.95 3.83
N VAL A 53 4.42 -9.04 3.67
CA VAL A 53 5.22 -8.09 2.90
C VAL A 53 6.18 -8.87 2.01
N GLU A 54 6.21 -8.49 0.74
CA GLU A 54 7.21 -8.93 -0.23
C GLU A 54 7.95 -7.69 -0.75
N LEU A 55 9.28 -7.82 -0.86
CA LEU A 55 10.18 -6.79 -1.37
C LEU A 55 11.08 -7.44 -2.42
N GLU A 56 10.99 -6.96 -3.64
CA GLU A 56 11.84 -7.36 -4.75
C GLU A 56 12.67 -6.18 -5.22
N ILE A 57 13.95 -6.44 -5.50
CA ILE A 57 14.89 -5.46 -6.01
C ILE A 57 15.63 -6.11 -7.16
N GLU A 58 15.45 -5.59 -8.36
CA GLU A 58 16.11 -6.06 -9.57
C GLU A 58 17.03 -4.97 -10.13
N VAL A 59 18.21 -5.39 -10.58
CA VAL A 59 19.18 -4.53 -11.28
C VAL A 59 19.60 -5.26 -12.53
N ASP A 60 19.13 -4.79 -13.69
CA ASP A 60 19.47 -5.33 -15.00
C ASP A 60 20.00 -4.21 -15.91
N GLY A 61 21.29 -4.29 -16.23
CA GLY A 61 21.95 -3.28 -17.08
C GLY A 61 21.90 -1.86 -16.49
N ASP A 62 21.18 -0.97 -17.16
CA ASP A 62 20.93 0.41 -16.78
C ASP A 62 19.57 0.65 -16.13
N GLU A 63 18.81 -0.42 -15.87
CA GLU A 63 17.52 -0.40 -15.19
C GLU A 63 17.67 -0.86 -13.73
N THR A 64 16.91 -0.21 -12.84
CA THR A 64 16.78 -0.61 -11.44
C THR A 64 15.32 -0.52 -11.07
N GLU A 65 14.78 -1.65 -10.60
CA GLU A 65 13.39 -1.76 -10.17
C GLU A 65 13.32 -2.14 -8.69
N ILE A 66 12.35 -1.53 -8.00
CA ILE A 66 12.04 -1.84 -6.60
C ILE A 66 10.53 -2.02 -6.53
N GLU A 67 10.10 -3.25 -6.22
CA GLU A 67 8.69 -3.57 -6.00
C GLU A 67 8.43 -3.81 -4.52
N ILE A 68 7.32 -3.27 -4.02
CA ILE A 68 6.86 -3.47 -2.64
C ILE A 68 5.41 -3.93 -2.70
N GLU A 69 5.16 -5.18 -2.29
CA GLU A 69 3.80 -5.70 -2.14
C GLU A 69 3.46 -5.86 -0.65
N ILE A 70 2.28 -5.38 -0.26
CA ILE A 70 1.74 -5.53 1.08
C ILE A 70 0.34 -6.12 0.96
N SER A 71 0.12 -7.26 1.59
CA SER A 71 -1.16 -7.98 1.51
C SER A 71 -1.59 -8.51 2.87
N TRP A 72 -2.90 -8.58 3.06
CA TRP A 72 -3.50 -9.18 4.23
C TRP A 72 -4.88 -9.75 3.89
N ARG A 73 -5.42 -10.52 4.82
CA ARG A 73 -6.81 -10.93 4.80
C ARG A 73 -7.50 -10.20 5.94
N ASP A 74 -8.69 -9.68 5.68
CA ASP A 74 -9.57 -9.31 6.78
C ASP A 74 -9.75 -10.53 7.67
N GLU A 75 -9.65 -10.36 8.99
CA GLU A 75 -10.05 -11.44 9.89
C GLU A 75 -11.51 -11.74 9.53
N ALA A 76 -11.78 -12.97 9.09
CA ALA A 76 -13.15 -13.41 8.89
C ALA A 76 -13.88 -13.06 10.18
N THR A 77 -14.98 -12.31 10.09
CA THR A 77 -15.89 -12.08 11.20
C THR A 77 -16.40 -13.45 11.65
N GLY A 78 -15.62 -14.11 12.48
CA GLY A 78 -15.94 -15.36 13.12
C GLY A 78 -17.10 -15.06 14.03
N ASP A 79 -18.26 -15.54 13.65
CA ASP A 79 -19.47 -15.61 14.44
C ASP A 79 -19.14 -16.18 15.83
N SER A 80 -18.78 -15.30 16.78
CA SER A 80 -18.75 -15.62 18.20
C SER A 80 -20.19 -15.60 18.68
N THR A 81 -20.92 -16.66 18.31
CA THR A 81 -22.09 -17.07 19.07
C THR A 81 -21.59 -17.67 20.38
N ILE A 82 -21.78 -16.93 21.49
CA ILE A 82 -21.94 -17.50 22.83
C ILE A 82 -23.19 -16.88 23.46
#